data_AF-A0A7V2WMS9-F1
#
_entry.id   AF-A0A7V2WMS9-F1
#
_cell.length_a   1.000
_cell.length_b   1.000
_cell.length_c   1.000
_cell.angle_alpha   90.00
_cell.angle_beta   90.00
_cell.angle_gamma   90.00
#
_symmetry.space_group_name_H-M   'P 1'
#
loop_
_entity.id
_entity.type
_entity.pdbx_description
1 polymer ?
#
loop_
_entity_poly.entity_id
_entity_poly.type
_entity_poly.pdbx_seq_one_letter_code
_entity_poly.pdbx_strand_id
1 'polypeptide(L)'
;MIRFTFMLMLAFSGFSTTTIAQAVNGDDAPLRLARFEYQGKIWFGFLSTGGMHQLDRSYFDPDARRTGKVIPLDQIRLLAPVVPGKVIAIALNYQSHNGVKADNLKFFAKLPSAVIATNEKIIPPKGSTDLRCAGELVIVIAERAKNVSVKKADDYILGVTIGNDVSERGFGTGPYDLLRA
;
A
#
# COMPACT_ATOMS: atom_id res chain seq x y z
N MET A 1 14.89 15.20 13.19
CA MET A 1 14.28 13.89 13.50
C MET A 1 12.80 14.00 13.16
N ILE A 2 12.42 13.74 11.90
CA ILE A 2 11.04 13.98 11.46
C ILE A 2 10.30 12.64 11.52
N ARG A 3 9.50 12.48 12.60
CA ARG A 3 8.48 11.45 12.71
C ARG A 3 7.28 11.91 11.89
N PHE A 4 7.00 11.27 10.76
CA PHE A 4 5.70 11.41 10.10
C PHE A 4 4.81 10.24 10.51
N THR A 5 3.95 10.47 11.49
CA THR A 5 2.79 9.62 11.76
C THR A 5 1.58 10.30 11.13
N PHE A 6 1.18 9.88 9.93
CA PHE A 6 -0.15 10.19 9.39
C PHE A 6 -0.70 8.99 8.63
N MET A 7 -1.81 8.46 9.15
CA MET A 7 -2.66 7.46 8.51
C MET A 7 -3.99 8.16 8.22
N LEU A 8 -4.24 8.45 6.94
CA LEU A 8 -5.53 8.94 6.46
C LEU A 8 -6.07 7.92 5.45
N MET A 9 -7.13 7.20 5.83
CA MET A 9 -7.88 6.30 4.95
C MET A 9 -9.22 6.95 4.62
N LEU A 10 -9.51 7.13 3.34
CA LEU A 10 -10.85 7.37 2.83
C LEU A 10 -11.38 6.02 2.36
N ALA A 11 -12.42 5.51 3.03
CA ALA A 11 -13.15 4.33 2.56
C ALA A 11 -14.21 4.77 1.55
N PHE A 12 -14.16 4.24 0.33
CA PHE A 12 -15.24 4.37 -0.64
C PHE A 12 -16.11 3.11 -0.58
N SER A 13 -17.42 3.33 -0.49
CA SER A 13 -18.44 2.28 -0.45
C SER A 13 -18.68 1.73 -1.86
N GLY A 14 -17.93 0.68 -2.20
CA GLY A 14 -18.05 -0.02 -3.49
C GLY A 14 -17.28 -1.34 -3.47
N PHE A 15 -17.42 -2.11 -2.38
CA PHE A 15 -16.80 -3.43 -2.26
C PHE A 15 -17.79 -4.50 -2.72
N SER A 16 -17.32 -5.50 -3.46
CA SER A 16 -17.93 -6.84 -3.38
C SER A 16 -17.65 -7.36 -1.97
N THR A 17 -18.58 -7.05 -1.07
CA THR A 17 -18.48 -7.15 0.40
C THR A 17 -18.40 -8.58 0.93
N THR A 18 -18.57 -9.61 0.12
CA THR A 18 -18.91 -10.93 0.65
C THR A 18 -17.78 -11.57 1.46
N THR A 19 -16.52 -11.24 1.15
CA THR A 19 -15.39 -12.03 1.61
C THR A 19 -14.73 -11.51 2.89
N ILE A 20 -14.36 -10.22 2.92
CA ILE A 20 -13.71 -9.62 4.09
C ILE A 20 -14.76 -9.23 5.16
N ALA A 21 -15.98 -8.87 4.77
CA ALA A 21 -17.02 -8.51 5.74
C ALA A 21 -17.40 -9.69 6.64
N GLN A 22 -17.34 -10.94 6.14
CA GLN A 22 -17.59 -12.13 6.96
C GLN A 22 -16.52 -12.35 8.05
N ALA A 23 -15.26 -12.04 7.76
CA ALA A 23 -14.16 -12.13 8.72
C ALA A 23 -14.11 -10.93 9.68
N VAL A 24 -14.71 -9.80 9.28
CA VAL A 24 -14.63 -8.52 9.98
C VAL A 24 -16.01 -7.99 10.34
N ASN A 25 -16.79 -8.75 11.10
CA ASN A 25 -17.95 -8.19 11.80
C ASN A 25 -17.43 -7.28 12.94
N GLY A 26 -17.54 -5.96 12.79
CA GLY A 26 -17.20 -5.00 13.84
C GLY A 26 -17.40 -3.54 13.42
N ASP A 27 -17.98 -2.76 14.32
CA ASP A 27 -18.46 -1.37 14.19
C ASP A 27 -17.39 -0.29 13.87
N ASP A 28 -16.14 -0.67 13.63
CA ASP A 28 -15.00 0.24 13.45
C ASP A 28 -14.65 0.44 11.96
N ALA A 29 -15.55 1.09 11.22
CA ALA A 29 -15.20 1.63 9.91
C ALA A 29 -14.33 2.89 10.06
N PRO A 30 -13.26 3.07 9.25
CA PRO A 30 -12.83 2.22 8.15
C PRO A 30 -11.98 1.01 8.59
N LEU A 31 -12.20 -0.12 7.91
CA LEU A 31 -11.41 -1.34 8.10
C LEU A 31 -9.94 -1.12 7.70
N ARG A 32 -9.02 -1.45 8.61
CA ARG A 32 -7.57 -1.31 8.41
C ARG A 32 -6.89 -2.67 8.38
N LEU A 33 -6.57 -3.16 7.20
CA LEU A 33 -5.87 -4.45 7.01
C LEU A 33 -4.36 -4.29 7.17
N ALA A 34 -3.70 -5.33 7.70
CA ALA A 34 -2.25 -5.35 7.82
C ALA A 34 -1.68 -6.76 7.62
N ARG A 35 -0.46 -6.80 7.06
CA ARG A 35 0.46 -7.93 7.20
C ARG A 35 1.47 -7.56 8.28
N PHE A 36 1.68 -8.45 9.24
CA PHE A 36 2.54 -8.16 10.39
C PHE A 36 3.33 -9.39 10.80
N GLU A 37 4.48 -9.16 11.42
CA GLU A 37 5.27 -10.20 12.06
C GLU A 37 4.97 -10.20 13.57
N TYR A 38 4.74 -11.39 14.11
CA TYR A 38 4.55 -11.61 15.54
C TYR A 38 5.16 -12.96 15.92
N GLN A 39 6.04 -12.96 16.92
CA GLN A 39 6.77 -14.15 17.38
C GLN A 39 7.49 -14.90 16.25
N GLY A 40 8.15 -14.15 15.35
CA GLY A 40 8.93 -14.70 14.23
C GLY A 40 8.10 -15.31 13.09
N LYS A 41 6.77 -15.14 13.11
CA LYS A 41 5.87 -15.60 12.04
C LYS A 41 5.12 -14.45 11.41
N ILE A 42 4.87 -14.55 10.11
CA ILE A 42 4.07 -13.58 9.36
C ILE A 42 2.60 -13.96 9.47
N TRP A 43 1.79 -12.95 9.78
CA TRP A 43 0.34 -13.05 9.92
C TRP A 43 -0.35 -11.95 9.15
N PHE A 44 -1.65 -12.14 8.96
CA PHE A 44 -2.56 -11.15 8.42
C PHE A 44 -3.57 -10.79 9.49
N GLY A 45 -4.12 -9.60 9.42
CA GLY A 45 -5.07 -9.14 10.42
C GLY A 45 -5.71 -7.83 10.04
N PHE A 46 -6.54 -7.35 10.96
CA PHE A 46 -7.11 -6.02 10.88
C PHE A 46 -6.99 -5.30 12.22
N LEU A 47 -6.77 -4.00 12.15
CA LEU A 47 -6.69 -3.12 13.30
C LEU A 47 -8.10 -2.69 13.71
N SER A 48 -8.45 -2.97 14.96
CA SER A 48 -9.69 -2.54 15.62
C SER A 48 -9.40 -2.23 17.09
N THR A 49 -10.43 -1.89 17.85
CA THR A 49 -10.34 -1.70 19.30
C THR A 49 -9.58 -2.85 19.97
N GLY A 50 -8.62 -2.50 20.82
CA GLY A 50 -7.78 -3.45 21.56
C GLY A 50 -6.51 -3.94 20.85
N GLY A 51 -6.35 -3.71 19.53
CA GLY A 51 -5.10 -4.02 18.83
C GLY A 51 -5.29 -4.69 17.46
N MET A 52 -4.31 -5.51 17.07
CA MET A 52 -4.31 -6.25 15.81
C MET A 52 -5.06 -7.58 15.97
N HIS A 53 -6.21 -7.71 15.33
CA HIS A 53 -7.00 -8.93 15.30
C HIS A 53 -6.45 -9.86 14.23
N GLN A 54 -5.94 -11.02 14.65
CA GLN A 54 -5.25 -11.96 13.77
C GLN A 54 -6.23 -12.81 12.96
N LEU A 55 -5.94 -12.95 11.66
CA LEU A 55 -6.56 -13.89 10.74
C LEU A 55 -5.72 -15.17 10.63
N ASP A 56 -6.39 -16.29 10.40
CA ASP A 56 -5.76 -17.61 10.21
C ASP A 56 -5.01 -17.74 8.88
N ARG A 57 -5.32 -16.87 7.92
CA ARG A 57 -4.73 -16.81 6.58
C ARG A 57 -4.81 -15.39 5.99
N SER A 58 -4.37 -15.25 4.74
CA SER A 58 -4.39 -14.00 3.99
C SER A 58 -5.79 -13.39 3.90
N TYR A 59 -5.92 -12.07 4.02
CA TYR A 59 -7.19 -11.37 3.75
C TYR A 59 -7.58 -11.35 2.25
N PHE A 60 -6.74 -11.90 1.37
CA PHE A 60 -7.11 -12.20 -0.03
C PHE A 60 -7.79 -13.57 -0.18
N ASP A 61 -7.68 -14.44 0.83
CA ASP A 61 -8.30 -15.75 0.82
C ASP A 61 -9.74 -15.64 1.32
N PRO A 62 -10.73 -16.16 0.57
CA PRO A 62 -12.12 -15.97 0.96
C PRO A 62 -12.58 -16.75 2.19
N ASP A 63 -11.81 -17.75 2.56
CA ASP A 63 -12.05 -18.55 3.74
C ASP A 63 -11.30 -18.03 4.95
N ALA A 64 -10.76 -16.80 4.90
CA ALA A 64 -10.09 -16.18 6.04
C ALA A 64 -11.05 -15.97 7.22
N ARG A 65 -10.60 -16.36 8.42
CA ARG A 65 -11.37 -16.23 9.65
C ARG A 65 -10.51 -15.65 10.76
N ARG A 66 -11.16 -15.03 11.75
CA ARG A 66 -10.51 -14.59 12.99
C ARG A 66 -10.02 -15.83 13.75
N THR A 67 -8.81 -15.75 14.26
CA THR A 67 -8.29 -16.74 15.22
C THR A 67 -8.83 -16.53 16.63
N GLY A 68 -9.45 -15.38 16.90
CA GLY A 68 -9.81 -14.91 18.24
C GLY A 68 -8.66 -14.21 18.97
N LYS A 69 -7.45 -14.22 18.41
CA LYS A 69 -6.29 -13.55 19.02
C LYS A 69 -6.26 -12.07 18.67
N VAL A 70 -6.12 -11.23 19.70
CA VAL A 70 -5.88 -9.78 19.59
C VAL A 70 -4.49 -9.49 20.14
N ILE A 71 -3.65 -8.85 19.35
CA ILE A 71 -2.24 -8.63 19.67
C ILE A 71 -2.00 -7.12 19.86
N PRO A 72 -1.40 -6.71 20.99
CA PRO A 72 -0.99 -5.32 21.20
C PRO A 72 -0.06 -4.82 20.09
N LEU A 73 -0.24 -3.57 19.65
CA LEU A 73 0.50 -3.03 18.49
C LEU A 73 2.00 -2.85 18.75
N ASP A 74 2.40 -2.70 20.01
CA ASP A 74 3.79 -2.62 20.43
C ASP A 74 4.51 -3.99 20.43
N GLN A 75 3.77 -5.08 20.25
CA GLN A 75 4.32 -6.44 20.14
C GLN A 75 4.48 -6.93 18.70
N ILE A 76 3.99 -6.17 17.71
CA ILE A 76 4.06 -6.56 16.30
C ILE A 76 5.05 -5.68 15.54
N ARG A 77 5.60 -6.24 14.47
CA ARG A 77 6.28 -5.46 13.43
C ARG A 77 5.38 -5.39 12.21
N LEU A 78 4.92 -4.19 11.85
CA LEU A 78 4.17 -4.00 10.62
C LEU A 78 5.07 -4.26 9.41
N LEU A 79 4.54 -5.03 8.45
CA LEU A 79 5.18 -5.26 7.15
C LEU A 79 4.52 -4.36 6.10
N ALA A 80 5.08 -4.34 4.88
CA ALA A 80 4.31 -3.86 3.74
C ALA A 80 2.97 -4.62 3.70
N PRO A 81 1.82 -3.99 3.33
CA PRO A 81 0.54 -4.66 3.40
C PRO A 81 0.49 -5.88 2.49
N VAL A 82 1.07 -5.79 1.29
CA VAL A 82 1.07 -6.85 0.27
C VAL A 82 2.48 -7.20 -0.21
N VAL A 83 2.64 -8.35 -0.86
CA VAL A 83 3.85 -8.70 -1.62
C VAL A 83 3.47 -8.55 -3.08
N PRO A 84 3.73 -7.39 -3.71
CA PRO A 84 3.20 -7.11 -5.04
C PRO A 84 3.98 -7.87 -6.11
N GLY A 85 3.29 -8.38 -7.13
CA GLY A 85 3.95 -8.90 -8.34
C GLY A 85 4.51 -7.80 -9.24
N LYS A 86 4.00 -6.57 -9.12
CA LYS A 86 4.44 -5.36 -9.83
C LYS A 86 3.96 -4.11 -9.09
N VAL A 87 4.70 -3.01 -9.20
CA VAL A 87 4.28 -1.69 -8.73
C VAL A 87 4.25 -0.75 -9.93
N ILE A 88 3.07 -0.24 -10.27
CA ILE A 88 2.86 0.72 -11.36
C ILE A 88 2.60 2.08 -10.75
N ALA A 89 3.31 3.10 -11.22
CA ALA A 89 3.22 4.47 -10.72
C ALA A 89 2.89 5.44 -11.86
N ILE A 90 2.33 6.59 -11.49
CA ILE A 90 1.87 7.62 -12.42
C ILE A 90 2.51 8.94 -12.00
N ALA A 91 3.43 9.44 -12.82
CA ALA A 91 4.02 10.75 -12.58
C ALA A 91 3.09 11.87 -13.05
N LEU A 92 3.22 13.04 -12.40
CA LEU A 92 2.55 14.29 -12.78
C LEU A 92 1.02 14.29 -12.60
N ASN A 93 0.51 13.44 -11.70
CA ASN A 93 -0.93 13.25 -11.48
C ASN A 93 -1.57 14.22 -10.46
N TYR A 94 -0.84 15.24 -9.99
CA TYR A 94 -1.37 16.29 -9.12
C TYR A 94 -1.29 17.65 -9.82
N GLN A 95 -2.43 18.34 -9.93
CA GLN A 95 -2.49 19.68 -10.54
C GLN A 95 -1.53 20.65 -9.86
N SER A 96 -1.44 20.59 -8.53
CA SER A 96 -0.56 21.44 -7.72
C SER A 96 0.93 21.25 -8.02
N HIS A 97 1.32 20.12 -8.61
CA HIS A 97 2.73 19.83 -8.87
C HIS A 97 3.24 20.41 -10.19
N ASN A 98 2.42 20.56 -11.23
CA ASN A 98 2.91 21.05 -12.53
C ASN A 98 1.86 21.74 -13.44
N GLY A 99 0.65 22.06 -12.94
CA GLY A 99 -0.40 22.63 -13.81
C GLY A 99 -0.81 21.69 -14.97
N VAL A 100 -0.51 20.39 -14.83
CA VAL A 100 -0.63 19.39 -15.90
C VAL A 100 -2.10 19.05 -16.12
N LYS A 101 -2.52 19.09 -17.39
CA LYS A 101 -3.78 18.53 -17.87
C LYS A 101 -3.69 17.00 -17.86
N ALA A 102 -4.81 16.31 -17.61
CA ALA A 102 -4.89 14.85 -17.50
C ALA A 102 -4.30 14.07 -18.70
N ASP A 103 -4.06 14.75 -19.82
CA ASP A 103 -3.62 14.16 -21.08
C ASP A 103 -2.11 13.83 -21.15
N ASN A 104 -1.33 14.12 -20.10
CA ASN A 104 0.13 13.90 -20.08
C ASN A 104 0.62 13.03 -18.92
N LEU A 105 -0.21 12.07 -18.48
CA LEU A 105 0.18 11.10 -17.45
C LEU A 105 1.30 10.20 -17.96
N LYS A 106 2.37 10.06 -17.16
CA LYS A 106 3.50 9.17 -17.47
C LYS A 106 3.46 7.96 -16.54
N PHE A 107 3.19 6.80 -17.13
CA PHE A 107 3.26 5.53 -16.43
C PHE A 107 4.69 5.02 -16.39
N PHE A 108 5.07 4.49 -15.24
CA PHE A 108 6.33 3.78 -15.04
C PHE A 108 6.15 2.68 -13.99
N ALA A 109 7.19 1.88 -13.78
CA ALA A 109 7.15 0.78 -12.83
C ALA A 109 8.30 0.89 -11.83
N LYS A 110 8.02 0.54 -10.58
CA LYS A 110 9.06 0.18 -9.61
C LYS A 110 9.07 -1.33 -9.46
N LEU A 111 10.27 -1.90 -9.31
CA LEU A 111 10.40 -3.33 -9.08
C LEU A 111 9.85 -3.68 -7.69
N PRO A 112 9.21 -4.85 -7.50
CA PRO A 112 8.75 -5.29 -6.18
C PRO A 112 9.83 -5.27 -5.09
N SER A 113 11.10 -5.46 -5.48
CA SER A 113 12.26 -5.40 -4.58
C SER A 113 12.49 -4.01 -3.95
N ALA A 114 11.87 -2.95 -4.48
CA ALA A 114 11.94 -1.60 -3.91
C ALA A 114 10.97 -1.41 -2.73
N VAL A 115 10.04 -2.34 -2.50
CA VAL A 115 9.03 -2.22 -1.43
C VAL A 115 9.63 -2.65 -0.10
N ILE A 116 9.66 -1.71 0.84
CA ILE A 116 10.10 -1.94 2.23
C ILE A 116 8.93 -1.78 3.20
N ALA A 117 9.05 -2.38 4.38
CA ALA A 117 8.05 -2.28 5.45
C ALA A 117 8.08 -0.91 6.16
N THR A 118 7.04 -0.64 6.94
CA THR A 118 6.98 0.53 7.83
C THR A 118 8.21 0.55 8.75
N ASN A 119 8.82 1.73 8.90
CA ASN A 119 10.03 1.99 9.69
C ASN A 119 11.32 1.31 9.18
N GLU A 120 11.30 0.62 8.04
CA GLU A 120 12.54 0.18 7.37
C GLU A 120 13.31 1.38 6.82
N LYS A 121 14.62 1.23 6.71
CA LYS A 121 15.50 2.30 6.22
C LYS A 121 15.47 2.34 4.69
N ILE A 122 15.25 3.54 4.15
CA ILE A 122 15.58 3.84 2.75
C ILE A 122 17.10 3.93 2.66
N ILE A 123 17.71 3.16 1.76
CA ILE A 123 19.16 3.15 1.54
C ILE A 123 19.44 3.92 0.24
N PRO A 124 20.04 5.11 0.31
CA PRO A 124 20.43 5.84 -0.89
C PRO A 124 21.44 5.03 -1.71
N PRO A 125 21.32 5.00 -3.05
CA PRO A 125 22.33 4.38 -3.90
C PRO A 125 23.66 5.14 -3.77
N LYS A 126 24.78 4.45 -3.99
CA LYS A 126 26.11 5.07 -3.95
C LYS A 126 26.18 6.22 -4.98
N GLY A 127 26.61 7.39 -4.53
CA GLY A 127 26.70 8.59 -5.38
C GLY A 127 25.40 9.37 -5.52
N SER A 128 24.35 9.01 -4.77
CA SER A 128 23.12 9.80 -4.64
C SER A 128 23.43 11.25 -4.23
N THR A 129 22.84 12.21 -4.93
CA THR A 129 23.04 13.65 -4.67
C THR A 129 21.74 14.42 -4.53
N ASP A 130 20.63 13.93 -5.08
CA ASP A 130 19.30 14.53 -4.99
C ASP A 130 18.22 13.45 -4.81
N LEU A 131 18.24 12.79 -3.64
CA LEU A 131 17.23 11.81 -3.25
C LEU A 131 16.02 12.53 -2.67
N ARG A 132 14.85 12.34 -3.28
CA ARG A 132 13.60 12.97 -2.84
C ARG A 132 12.54 11.94 -2.49
N CYS A 133 11.68 12.31 -1.55
CA CYS A 133 10.45 11.59 -1.24
C CYS A 133 9.27 12.20 -2.00
N ALA A 134 8.34 11.35 -2.42
CA ALA A 134 7.03 11.73 -2.92
C ALA A 134 5.99 10.86 -2.21
N GLY A 135 5.20 11.46 -1.31
CA GLY A 135 4.12 10.75 -0.64
C GLY A 135 2.95 10.55 -1.60
N GLU A 136 2.54 9.30 -1.79
CA GLU A 136 1.56 8.91 -2.81
C GLU A 136 0.41 8.11 -2.20
N LEU A 137 -0.80 8.31 -2.74
CA LEU A 137 -1.91 7.38 -2.53
C LEU A 137 -1.68 6.14 -3.38
N VAL A 138 -1.62 4.97 -2.75
CA VAL A 138 -1.39 3.69 -3.44
C VAL A 138 -2.67 2.87 -3.42
N ILE A 139 -3.12 2.47 -4.61
CA ILE A 139 -4.24 1.56 -4.78
C ILE A 139 -3.72 0.11 -4.75
N VAL A 140 -4.31 -0.73 -3.91
CA VAL A 140 -4.03 -2.16 -3.86
C VAL A 140 -5.14 -2.89 -4.62
N ILE A 141 -4.75 -3.63 -5.65
CA ILE A 141 -5.69 -4.40 -6.49
C ILE A 141 -5.98 -5.75 -5.80
N ALA A 142 -7.26 -6.07 -5.64
CA ALA A 142 -7.74 -7.31 -5.01
C ALA A 142 -7.62 -8.52 -5.94
N GLU A 143 -8.02 -8.35 -7.20
CA GLU A 143 -8.20 -9.46 -8.14
C GLU A 143 -7.63 -9.14 -9.53
N ARG A 144 -7.41 -10.19 -10.33
CA ARG A 144 -6.93 -10.03 -11.70
C ARG A 144 -7.98 -9.29 -12.52
N ALA A 145 -7.58 -8.15 -13.08
CA ALA A 145 -8.46 -7.28 -13.85
C ALA A 145 -7.90 -7.03 -15.26
N LYS A 146 -8.77 -6.93 -16.27
CA LYS A 146 -8.43 -6.55 -17.65
C LYS A 146 -9.61 -5.84 -18.30
N ASN A 147 -9.35 -4.75 -19.04
CA ASN A 147 -10.36 -3.97 -19.75
C ASN A 147 -11.55 -3.55 -18.85
N VAL A 148 -11.25 -3.19 -17.59
CA VAL A 148 -12.26 -2.77 -16.62
C VAL A 148 -12.75 -1.38 -16.96
N SER A 149 -14.07 -1.19 -17.00
CA SER A 149 -14.66 0.13 -17.16
C SER A 149 -14.51 0.94 -15.87
N VAL A 150 -14.44 2.27 -15.98
CA VAL A 150 -14.29 3.16 -14.81
C VAL A 150 -15.37 2.88 -13.75
N LYS A 151 -16.62 2.62 -14.18
CA LYS A 151 -17.75 2.31 -13.28
C LYS A 151 -17.59 1.02 -12.47
N LYS A 152 -16.71 0.11 -12.90
CA LYS A 152 -16.44 -1.17 -12.25
C LYS A 152 -15.06 -1.22 -11.60
N ALA A 153 -14.32 -0.09 -11.56
CA ALA A 153 -12.96 -0.07 -11.03
C ALA A 153 -12.93 -0.50 -9.55
N ASP A 154 -13.87 0.00 -8.76
CA ASP A 154 -13.95 -0.25 -7.32
C ASP A 154 -14.12 -1.75 -6.98
N ASP A 155 -14.80 -2.52 -7.84
CA ASP A 155 -14.98 -3.96 -7.68
C ASP A 155 -13.64 -4.73 -7.62
N TYR A 156 -12.56 -4.15 -8.16
CA TYR A 156 -11.23 -4.77 -8.22
C TYR A 156 -10.24 -4.15 -7.22
N ILE A 157 -10.64 -3.15 -6.42
CA ILE A 157 -9.77 -2.48 -5.46
C ILE A 157 -9.96 -3.13 -4.09
N LEU A 158 -8.87 -3.67 -3.52
CA LEU A 158 -8.86 -4.14 -2.13
C LEU A 158 -8.95 -2.97 -1.15
N GLY A 159 -8.32 -1.87 -1.49
CA GLY A 159 -8.27 -0.67 -0.66
C GLY A 159 -7.12 0.22 -1.07
N VAL A 160 -6.86 1.20 -0.22
CA VAL A 160 -5.79 2.18 -0.42
C VAL A 160 -4.81 2.13 0.73
N THR A 161 -3.55 2.46 0.43
CA THR A 161 -2.47 2.62 1.40
C THR A 161 -1.60 3.81 1.02
N ILE A 162 -0.57 4.06 1.81
CA ILE A 162 0.39 5.15 1.57
C ILE A 162 1.65 4.54 0.97
N GLY A 163 2.15 5.18 -0.08
CA GLY A 163 3.46 4.89 -0.66
C GLY A 163 4.39 6.09 -0.53
N ASN A 164 5.69 5.82 -0.59
CA ASN A 164 6.69 6.85 -0.80
C ASN A 164 7.45 6.49 -2.08
N ASP A 165 7.19 7.20 -3.18
CA ASP A 165 7.95 7.07 -4.42
C ASP A 165 9.27 7.83 -4.28
N VAL A 166 10.21 7.19 -3.58
CA VAL A 166 11.57 7.68 -3.45
C VAL A 166 12.22 7.70 -4.83
N SER A 167 12.84 8.82 -5.18
CA SER A 167 13.47 9.03 -6.48
C SER A 167 14.79 9.79 -6.33
N GLU A 168 15.85 9.27 -6.94
CA GLU A 168 17.11 9.98 -7.12
C GLU A 168 17.09 10.78 -8.43
N ARG A 169 17.34 12.09 -8.36
CA ARG A 169 17.25 13.01 -9.50
C ARG A 169 18.60 13.55 -9.99
N GLY A 170 19.67 13.29 -9.25
CA GLY A 170 21.02 13.73 -9.57
C GLY A 170 21.78 12.80 -10.52
N PHE A 171 21.31 11.56 -10.68
CA PHE A 171 21.77 10.70 -11.77
C PHE A 171 21.23 11.28 -13.08
N GLY A 172 22.14 11.75 -13.94
CA GLY A 172 21.79 12.46 -15.18
C GLY A 172 20.79 11.71 -16.06
N THR A 173 20.10 12.46 -16.91
CA THR A 173 18.94 11.93 -17.62
C THR A 173 19.30 10.97 -18.77
N GLY A 174 18.53 9.90 -18.88
CA GLY A 174 18.69 8.82 -19.85
C GLY A 174 17.43 7.96 -20.00
N PRO A 175 17.42 6.99 -20.93
CA PRO A 175 16.22 6.23 -21.28
C PRO A 175 15.63 5.36 -20.15
N TYR A 176 16.30 5.28 -18.99
CA TYR A 176 15.92 4.44 -17.86
C TYR A 176 15.74 5.22 -16.54
N ASP A 177 15.60 6.54 -16.59
CA ASP A 177 15.58 7.39 -15.38
C ASP A 177 14.50 7.00 -14.38
N LEU A 178 13.30 6.64 -14.86
CA LEU A 178 12.18 6.24 -13.98
C LEU A 178 12.32 4.83 -13.42
N LEU A 179 13.26 4.02 -13.92
CA LEU A 179 13.60 2.69 -13.39
C LEU A 179 14.77 2.73 -12.39
N ARG A 180 15.45 3.88 -12.27
CA ARG A 180 16.58 4.09 -11.35
C ARG A 180 16.16 4.69 -10.00
N ALA A 181 14.88 5.04 -9.87
CA ALA A 181 14.26 5.58 -8.67
C ALA A 181 13.97 4.50 -7.63
#